data_AF-A0AAC9T364-F1
#
_entry.id   AF-A0AAC9T364-F1
#
_cell.length_a   1.000
_cell.length_b   1.000
_cell.length_c   1.000
_cell.angle_alpha   90.00
_cell.angle_beta   90.00
_cell.angle_gamma   90.00
#
_symmetry.space_group_name_H-M   'P 1'
#
loop_
_entity.id
_entity.type
_entity.pdbx_description
1 polymer ?
#
loop_
_entity_poly.entity_id
_entity_poly.type
_entity_poly.pdbx_seq_one_letter_code
_entity_poly.pdbx_strand_id
1 'polypeptide(L)'
;MRKIKLNKKIILASVIGIMGVALVPIALVACSQNKTKSDSRNLTLNNFYGRPSSDGDDAYQAIYASKIQDGARMLGLISFRHKNPISKYFNSPKDNQQVSAVLIDEIYDLQTGKDRIASITYRADQAAFLAGIAAAYYLNSNQNVFGKDNKLTWGGFVGIHLPSTTRFIQGFKFGIQWANEKLKNKKVKQTENNEEKEWINVEQVFATNYQSGDFSPTSDKAKAIVNQLVSNNVDLILPVAGPQIDYATTAAAESSKPIVVVGVDTEQELDDNTNKARISENNKSLANGKTIIFSIVKRLDLAFKGALLKASEGAQLTNDINKDAYKLGTHTEASFNKNTYVDNTALVELSKAGHQYLIDAIKLSGLKEVNDYKTIVEIIQEDPLFKLLSQIGTKKLDEVATKSQQGDWVLKSEYQDLPFIQLQKMLGGLVYVDQKNELYPYELSNSFYLEKDPNKRQASRAFYNYWNAKDANQINLVKIFLGQSVDVLKDKSFSESIYKGLEEFYKSKNIIIPKLY
;
A
#
# COMPACT_ATOMS: atom_id res chain seq x y z
N MET A 1 35.35 16.69 70.42
CA MET A 1 34.37 16.51 69.32
C MET A 1 34.11 15.02 69.10
N ARG A 2 32.89 14.56 69.42
CA ARG A 2 31.92 13.89 68.51
C ARG A 2 32.44 12.71 67.69
N LYS A 3 31.76 11.57 67.57
CA LYS A 3 30.77 10.81 68.36
C LYS A 3 30.61 9.48 67.60
N ILE A 4 30.83 8.36 68.28
CA ILE A 4 29.96 7.15 68.33
C ILE A 4 29.95 6.27 67.06
N LYS A 5 30.76 5.21 66.99
CA LYS A 5 30.57 3.81 67.49
C LYS A 5 29.43 3.02 66.83
N LEU A 6 29.82 2.16 65.88
CA LEU A 6 29.11 0.93 65.49
C LEU A 6 28.99 -0.03 66.68
N ASN A 7 27.91 -0.83 66.75
CA ASN A 7 28.08 -2.24 67.13
C ASN A 7 27.00 -3.19 66.58
N LYS A 8 27.46 -4.43 66.35
CA LYS A 8 26.85 -5.57 65.63
C LYS A 8 25.84 -6.38 66.46
N LYS A 9 24.99 -7.16 65.75
CA LYS A 9 24.57 -8.59 65.95
C LYS A 9 23.06 -8.76 65.65
N ILE A 10 22.69 -9.49 64.60
CA ILE A 10 22.35 -10.94 64.53
C ILE A 10 21.16 -11.37 65.41
N ILE A 11 20.01 -11.54 64.73
CA ILE A 11 18.99 -12.62 64.74
C ILE A 11 18.68 -13.35 66.06
N LEU A 12 17.40 -13.29 66.48
CA LEU A 12 16.63 -14.47 66.91
C LEU A 12 15.11 -14.24 66.75
N ALA A 13 14.41 -15.27 66.30
CA ALA A 13 12.97 -15.31 66.02
C ALA A 13 12.13 -15.64 67.27
N SER A 14 10.86 -15.23 67.27
CA SER A 14 9.78 -15.93 67.97
C SER A 14 8.46 -15.80 67.21
N VAL A 15 7.75 -16.93 67.19
CA VAL A 15 6.51 -17.25 66.46
C VAL A 15 5.30 -16.92 67.32
N ILE A 16 4.20 -16.49 66.68
CA ILE A 16 2.75 -16.74 66.91
C ILE A 16 2.07 -15.77 65.91
N GLY A 17 1.41 -16.17 64.83
CA GLY A 17 0.35 -17.16 64.69
C GLY A 17 -1.00 -16.43 64.68
N ILE A 18 -1.66 -16.36 63.50
CA ILE A 18 -3.12 -16.50 63.25
C ILE A 18 -3.64 -15.64 62.06
N MET A 19 -4.25 -16.37 61.12
CA MET A 19 -5.31 -16.06 60.13
C MET A 19 -5.09 -15.04 59.02
N GLY A 20 -5.22 -15.57 57.79
CA GLY A 20 -5.28 -14.81 56.56
C GLY A 20 -6.62 -14.14 56.31
N VAL A 21 -6.54 -13.08 55.50
CA VAL A 21 -7.63 -12.62 54.63
C VAL A 21 -6.98 -12.32 53.30
N ALA A 22 -7.50 -12.94 52.24
CA ALA A 22 -7.14 -12.65 50.87
C ALA A 22 -7.43 -11.17 50.59
N LEU A 23 -6.38 -10.37 50.39
CA LEU A 23 -6.50 -9.03 49.83
C LEU A 23 -6.71 -9.19 48.33
N VAL A 24 -7.98 -9.15 47.92
CA VAL A 24 -8.37 -8.76 46.57
C VAL A 24 -7.70 -7.40 46.32
N PRO A 25 -6.86 -7.23 45.28
CA PRO A 25 -6.44 -5.89 44.91
C PRO A 25 -7.69 -5.15 44.43
N ILE A 26 -8.23 -4.31 45.30
CA ILE A 26 -9.24 -3.31 44.96
C ILE A 26 -8.60 -2.45 43.89
N ALA A 27 -8.99 -2.67 42.64
CA ALA A 27 -8.77 -1.73 41.58
C ALA A 27 -9.39 -0.41 42.06
N LEU A 28 -8.54 0.58 42.37
CA LEU A 28 -8.99 1.96 42.49
C LEU A 28 -9.50 2.37 41.11
N VAL A 29 -10.80 2.14 40.90
CA VAL A 29 -11.59 2.92 39.96
C VAL A 29 -11.61 4.33 40.54
N ALA A 30 -10.67 5.15 40.10
CA ALA A 30 -10.80 6.58 40.24
C ALA A 30 -12.06 6.97 39.45
N CYS A 31 -13.14 7.25 40.18
CA CYS A 31 -14.33 7.89 39.67
C CYS A 31 -13.94 9.23 39.03
N SER A 32 -13.70 9.23 37.72
CA SER A 32 -13.80 10.42 36.90
C SER A 32 -15.27 10.77 36.77
N GLN A 33 -15.74 11.65 37.64
CA GLN A 33 -17.03 12.32 37.51
C GLN A 33 -17.18 12.92 36.10
N ASN A 34 -18.34 12.68 35.49
CA ASN A 34 -18.95 13.45 34.40
C ASN A 34 -18.02 14.00 33.31
N LYS A 35 -17.65 13.15 32.35
CA LYS A 35 -17.47 13.58 30.94
C LYS A 35 -18.57 12.97 30.09
N THR A 36 -19.78 13.52 30.23
CA THR A 36 -20.77 13.53 29.14
C THR A 36 -20.06 13.95 27.85
N LYS A 37 -20.26 13.22 26.74
CA LYS A 37 -19.85 13.55 25.35
C LYS A 37 -18.69 14.53 25.28
N SER A 38 -17.44 14.08 25.09
CA SER A 38 -16.27 14.97 24.97
C SER A 38 -16.67 16.22 24.19
N ASP A 39 -16.61 17.38 24.84
CA ASP A 39 -17.04 18.65 24.27
C ASP A 39 -16.37 18.75 22.90
N SER A 40 -17.14 18.57 21.83
CA SER A 40 -16.63 18.43 20.45
C SER A 40 -15.85 19.68 20.00
N ARG A 41 -15.88 20.73 20.82
CA ARG A 41 -15.22 22.02 20.69
C ARG A 41 -13.70 21.98 20.89
N ASN A 42 -13.09 20.90 21.42
CA ASN A 42 -11.63 20.82 21.68
C ASN A 42 -10.91 19.62 21.02
N LEU A 43 -11.53 18.91 20.07
CA LEU A 43 -10.86 17.81 19.37
C LEU A 43 -9.84 18.33 18.34
N THR A 44 -8.66 17.74 18.34
CA THR A 44 -7.57 18.03 17.39
C THR A 44 -7.17 16.75 16.65
N LEU A 45 -6.41 16.87 15.55
CA LEU A 45 -5.89 15.70 14.81
C LEU A 45 -5.10 14.75 15.72
N ASN A 46 -4.34 15.27 16.69
CA ASN A 46 -3.53 14.50 17.64
C ASN A 46 -4.35 13.50 18.48
N ASN A 47 -5.67 13.71 18.57
CA ASN A 47 -6.55 12.76 19.22
C ASN A 47 -6.73 11.49 18.40
N PHE A 48 -6.47 11.47 17.10
CA PHE A 48 -6.86 10.37 16.20
C PHE A 48 -5.70 9.56 15.66
N TYR A 49 -4.46 10.00 15.88
CA TYR A 49 -3.29 9.25 15.46
C TYR A 49 -2.18 9.21 16.52
N GLY A 50 -1.27 8.26 16.34
CA GLY A 50 0.00 8.16 17.04
C GLY A 50 1.14 8.01 16.03
N ARG A 51 2.27 8.67 16.32
CA ARG A 51 3.51 8.49 15.56
C ARG A 51 4.57 7.91 16.51
N PRO A 52 5.27 6.83 16.13
CA PRO A 52 6.36 6.32 16.95
C PRO A 52 7.49 7.37 17.04
N SER A 53 8.20 7.44 18.17
CA SER A 53 9.29 8.39 18.37
C SER A 53 10.59 7.98 17.65
N SER A 54 10.72 6.71 17.28
CA SER A 54 11.80 6.15 16.47
C SER A 54 11.28 4.91 15.72
N ASP A 55 12.07 4.38 14.79
CA ASP A 55 11.69 3.16 14.04
C ASP A 55 12.00 1.86 14.80
N GLY A 56 12.33 1.93 16.10
CA GLY A 56 12.59 0.78 16.96
C GLY A 56 11.32 0.25 17.65
N ASP A 57 11.24 -1.06 17.87
CA ASP A 57 10.03 -1.73 18.41
C ASP A 57 9.50 -1.13 19.72
N ASP A 58 10.39 -0.70 20.62
CA ASP A 58 10.00 -0.12 21.91
C ASP A 58 9.20 1.18 21.74
N ALA A 59 9.52 1.99 20.72
CA ALA A 59 8.78 3.21 20.42
C ALA A 59 7.34 2.89 19.95
N TYR A 60 7.16 1.84 19.15
CA TYR A 60 5.83 1.36 18.76
C TYR A 60 5.05 0.82 19.97
N GLN A 61 5.68 0.03 20.84
CA GLN A 61 5.01 -0.47 22.05
C GLN A 61 4.56 0.69 22.96
N ALA A 62 5.41 1.70 23.12
CA ALA A 62 5.11 2.87 23.94
C ALA A 62 3.91 3.66 23.40
N ILE A 63 3.87 3.93 22.08
CA ILE A 63 2.76 4.67 21.48
C ILE A 63 1.45 3.86 21.48
N TYR A 64 1.50 2.54 21.26
CA TYR A 64 0.32 1.68 21.42
C TYR A 64 -0.24 1.76 22.83
N ALA A 65 0.61 1.56 23.85
CA ALA A 65 0.20 1.59 25.25
C ALA A 65 -0.42 2.95 25.63
N SER A 66 0.21 4.05 25.22
CA SER A 66 -0.30 5.41 25.44
C SER A 66 -1.68 5.59 24.82
N LYS A 67 -1.88 5.21 23.55
CA LYS A 67 -3.17 5.41 22.86
C LYS A 67 -4.27 4.47 23.35
N ILE A 68 -3.93 3.28 23.82
CA ILE A 68 -4.88 2.36 24.47
C ILE A 68 -5.33 2.92 25.82
N GLN A 69 -4.43 3.54 26.58
CA GLN A 69 -4.76 4.26 27.81
C GLN A 69 -5.67 5.47 27.52
N ASP A 70 -5.46 6.16 26.40
CA ASP A 70 -6.34 7.25 25.91
C ASP A 70 -7.71 6.75 25.41
N GLY A 71 -7.97 5.45 25.42
CA GLY A 71 -9.27 4.85 25.09
C GLY A 71 -9.32 4.11 23.75
N ALA A 72 -8.20 3.94 23.04
CA ALA A 72 -8.20 3.16 21.80
C ALA A 72 -8.63 1.71 22.05
N ARG A 73 -9.52 1.21 21.19
CA ARG A 73 -9.97 -0.19 21.12
C ARG A 73 -9.84 -0.77 19.71
N MET A 74 -9.59 0.07 18.72
CA MET A 74 -9.18 -0.32 17.37
C MET A 74 -7.92 0.43 16.98
N LEU A 75 -6.87 -0.30 16.61
CA LEU A 75 -5.61 0.24 16.11
C LEU A 75 -5.58 0.13 14.58
N GLY A 76 -5.56 1.26 13.87
CA GLY A 76 -5.30 1.30 12.43
C GLY A 76 -3.81 1.37 12.18
N LEU A 77 -3.20 0.27 11.75
CA LEU A 77 -1.76 0.11 11.64
C LEU A 77 -1.32 0.27 10.17
N ILE A 78 -0.59 1.34 9.86
CA ILE A 78 -0.25 1.70 8.49
C ILE A 78 1.15 1.20 8.11
N SER A 79 1.24 0.35 7.08
CA SER A 79 2.47 -0.22 6.50
C SER A 79 3.02 -1.47 7.19
N PHE A 80 3.94 -2.13 6.48
CA PHE A 80 4.70 -3.31 6.90
C PHE A 80 5.45 -3.13 8.24
N ARG A 81 5.77 -1.90 8.64
CA ARG A 81 6.51 -1.61 9.88
C ARG A 81 5.77 -2.06 11.14
N HIS A 82 4.45 -2.20 11.09
CA HIS A 82 3.67 -2.60 12.26
C HIS A 82 3.55 -4.10 12.49
N LYS A 83 3.90 -4.97 11.53
CA LYS A 83 3.78 -6.43 11.68
C LYS A 83 4.49 -6.96 12.91
N ASN A 84 5.77 -6.61 13.07
CA ASN A 84 6.56 -7.07 14.22
C ASN A 84 6.09 -6.43 15.54
N PRO A 85 5.87 -5.09 15.62
CA PRO A 85 5.32 -4.47 16.83
C PRO A 85 3.98 -5.01 17.29
N ILE A 86 2.98 -5.18 16.40
CA ILE A 86 1.66 -5.67 16.84
C ILE A 86 1.72 -7.13 17.30
N SER A 87 2.57 -7.92 16.65
CA SER A 87 2.88 -9.29 17.06
C SER A 87 3.47 -9.35 18.46
N LYS A 88 4.44 -8.47 18.78
CA LYS A 88 5.00 -8.36 20.12
C LYS A 88 3.96 -7.92 21.14
N TYR A 89 3.08 -6.97 20.79
CA TYR A 89 2.02 -6.50 21.66
C TYR A 89 1.07 -7.63 22.05
N PHE A 90 0.51 -8.37 21.07
CA PHE A 90 -0.43 -9.47 21.34
C PHE A 90 0.20 -10.64 22.11
N ASN A 91 1.52 -10.85 22.03
CA ASN A 91 2.21 -11.87 22.83
C ASN A 91 2.70 -11.35 24.19
N SER A 92 2.50 -10.07 24.51
CA SER A 92 3.00 -9.47 25.74
C SER A 92 2.01 -9.60 26.90
N PRO A 93 2.46 -9.55 28.16
CA PRO A 93 1.57 -9.42 29.32
C PRO A 93 0.72 -8.14 29.33
N LYS A 94 1.02 -7.17 28.45
CA LYS A 94 0.27 -5.92 28.29
C LYS A 94 -0.85 -6.05 27.25
N ASP A 95 -1.00 -7.22 26.62
CA ASP A 95 -2.07 -7.48 25.67
C ASP A 95 -3.43 -7.31 26.34
N ASN A 96 -4.16 -6.31 25.87
CA ASN A 96 -5.54 -6.10 26.24
C ASN A 96 -6.40 -6.85 25.22
N GLN A 97 -6.99 -7.97 25.64
CA GLN A 97 -7.86 -8.81 24.79
C GLN A 97 -9.07 -8.08 24.22
N GLN A 98 -9.32 -6.85 24.65
CA GLN A 98 -10.38 -5.98 24.16
C GLN A 98 -9.94 -5.02 23.05
N VAL A 99 -8.67 -5.03 22.67
CA VAL A 99 -8.10 -4.24 21.59
C VAL A 99 -8.06 -5.09 20.32
N SER A 100 -8.61 -4.53 19.24
CA SER A 100 -8.55 -5.05 17.88
C SER A 100 -7.65 -4.19 17.01
N ALA A 101 -7.26 -4.70 15.85
CA ALA A 101 -6.42 -4.00 14.90
C ALA A 101 -6.84 -4.20 13.44
N VAL A 102 -6.48 -3.24 12.59
CA VAL A 102 -6.47 -3.39 11.14
C VAL A 102 -5.04 -3.15 10.67
N LEU A 103 -4.40 -4.15 10.06
CA LEU A 103 -3.06 -4.07 9.49
C LEU A 103 -3.14 -3.82 7.99
N ILE A 104 -2.56 -2.72 7.52
CA ILE A 104 -2.61 -2.29 6.12
C ILE A 104 -1.27 -2.50 5.43
N ASP A 105 -1.34 -3.05 4.21
CA ASP A 105 -0.23 -3.34 3.30
C ASP A 105 0.75 -4.41 3.81
N GLU A 106 0.26 -5.29 4.69
CA GLU A 106 1.03 -6.40 5.26
C GLU A 106 0.09 -7.50 5.80
N ILE A 107 0.63 -8.72 5.88
CA ILE A 107 -0.07 -9.92 6.32
C ILE A 107 0.25 -10.18 7.79
N TYR A 108 -0.81 -10.40 8.58
CA TYR A 108 -0.66 -10.96 9.92
C TYR A 108 -0.67 -12.49 9.83
N ASP A 109 0.42 -13.16 10.19
CA ASP A 109 0.59 -14.62 10.00
C ASP A 109 0.84 -15.38 11.30
N LEU A 110 0.64 -14.74 12.45
CA LEU A 110 0.84 -15.34 13.77
C LEU A 110 -0.44 -15.89 14.39
N GLN A 111 -0.28 -16.81 15.35
CA GLN A 111 -1.40 -17.49 16.00
C GLN A 111 -2.11 -16.64 17.06
N THR A 112 -1.38 -15.86 17.83
CA THR A 112 -1.93 -15.05 18.93
C THR A 112 -2.69 -13.84 18.40
N GLY A 113 -3.88 -13.54 18.93
CA GLY A 113 -4.64 -12.34 18.53
C GLY A 113 -5.18 -12.33 17.10
N LYS A 114 -5.07 -13.43 16.36
CA LYS A 114 -5.55 -13.56 14.98
C LYS A 114 -7.05 -13.27 14.83
N ASP A 115 -7.86 -13.57 15.83
CA ASP A 115 -9.30 -13.29 15.88
C ASP A 115 -9.63 -11.80 16.11
N ARG A 116 -8.63 -11.00 16.52
CA ARG A 116 -8.75 -9.56 16.84
C ARG A 116 -8.15 -8.66 15.77
N ILE A 117 -7.65 -9.20 14.67
CA ILE A 117 -7.01 -8.42 13.60
C ILE A 117 -7.57 -8.75 12.22
N ALA A 118 -7.77 -7.72 11.42
CA ALA A 118 -7.94 -7.85 9.96
C ALA A 118 -6.64 -7.38 9.30
N SER A 119 -6.09 -8.16 8.37
CA SER A 119 -4.91 -7.74 7.59
C SER A 119 -5.26 -7.59 6.12
N ILE A 120 -4.67 -6.60 5.44
CA ILE A 120 -5.09 -6.21 4.09
C ILE A 120 -3.87 -5.95 3.21
N THR A 121 -3.81 -6.58 2.04
CA THR A 121 -2.84 -6.32 0.95
C THR A 121 -3.60 -5.98 -0.34
N TYR A 122 -2.90 -5.60 -1.41
CA TYR A 122 -3.51 -5.06 -2.63
C TYR A 122 -2.93 -5.68 -3.89
N ARG A 123 -3.75 -6.17 -4.82
CA ARG A 123 -3.35 -6.54 -6.19
C ARG A 123 -3.08 -5.31 -7.06
N ALA A 124 -2.14 -4.48 -6.63
CA ALA A 124 -1.77 -3.25 -7.34
C ALA A 124 -1.20 -3.53 -8.75
N ASP A 125 -0.69 -4.75 -9.00
CA ASP A 125 -0.34 -5.26 -10.32
C ASP A 125 -1.51 -5.22 -11.31
N GLN A 126 -2.73 -5.50 -10.85
CA GLN A 126 -3.92 -5.49 -11.72
C GLN A 126 -4.26 -4.07 -12.19
N ALA A 127 -4.20 -3.08 -11.30
CA ALA A 127 -4.37 -1.68 -11.67
C ALA A 127 -3.17 -1.15 -12.47
N ALA A 128 -1.96 -1.58 -12.14
CA ALA A 128 -0.75 -1.23 -12.87
C ALA A 128 -0.77 -1.75 -14.30
N PHE A 129 -1.34 -2.93 -14.55
CA PHE A 129 -1.57 -3.45 -15.89
C PHE A 129 -2.42 -2.49 -16.73
N LEU A 130 -3.53 -1.99 -16.18
CA LEU A 130 -4.35 -1.00 -16.87
C LEU A 130 -3.59 0.31 -17.09
N ALA A 131 -2.81 0.76 -16.11
CA ALA A 131 -1.98 1.95 -16.22
C ALA A 131 -0.89 1.82 -17.29
N GLY A 132 -0.29 0.63 -17.44
CA GLY A 132 0.68 0.34 -18.50
C GLY A 132 0.05 0.49 -19.89
N ILE A 133 -1.16 -0.05 -20.09
CA ILE A 133 -1.90 0.11 -21.36
C ILE A 133 -2.19 1.59 -21.62
N ALA A 134 -2.74 2.29 -20.62
CA ALA A 134 -3.06 3.71 -20.72
C ALA A 134 -1.81 4.56 -21.01
N ALA A 135 -0.67 4.25 -20.38
CA ALA A 135 0.59 4.94 -20.58
C ALA A 135 1.15 4.71 -21.98
N ALA A 136 1.11 3.47 -22.48
CA ALA A 136 1.54 3.18 -23.84
C ALA A 136 0.73 3.98 -24.87
N TYR A 137 -0.59 4.07 -24.66
CA TYR A 137 -1.47 4.85 -25.52
C TYR A 137 -1.22 6.36 -25.40
N TYR A 138 -1.00 6.88 -24.18
CA TYR A 138 -0.64 8.28 -23.96
C TYR A 138 0.62 8.66 -24.75
N LEU A 139 1.68 7.87 -24.63
CA LEU A 139 2.93 8.11 -25.37
C LEU A 139 2.72 8.04 -26.90
N ASN A 140 1.97 7.04 -27.37
CA ASN A 140 1.69 6.83 -28.79
C ASN A 140 0.72 7.84 -29.42
N SER A 141 -0.20 8.42 -28.66
CA SER A 141 -1.07 9.52 -29.11
C SER A 141 -0.35 10.88 -29.06
N ASN A 142 0.91 10.91 -28.62
CA ASN A 142 1.77 12.10 -28.52
C ASN A 142 3.16 11.83 -29.12
N GLN A 143 3.26 11.10 -30.25
CA GLN A 143 4.57 10.76 -30.86
C GLN A 143 5.31 11.99 -31.40
N ASN A 144 4.59 13.05 -31.77
CA ASN A 144 5.16 14.36 -32.08
C ASN A 144 5.95 14.95 -30.89
N VAL A 145 5.69 14.51 -29.66
CA VAL A 145 6.38 14.93 -28.44
C VAL A 145 7.45 13.92 -28.05
N PHE A 146 7.08 12.66 -27.77
CA PHE A 146 7.98 11.64 -27.22
C PHE A 146 8.70 10.82 -28.31
N GLY A 147 7.99 10.45 -29.38
CA GLY A 147 8.46 9.51 -30.41
C GLY A 147 9.29 10.11 -31.55
N LYS A 148 9.94 11.26 -31.35
CA LYS A 148 10.67 11.97 -32.43
C LYS A 148 11.86 11.17 -32.97
N ASP A 149 12.44 10.29 -32.16
CA ASP A 149 13.54 9.40 -32.52
C ASP A 149 13.06 7.98 -32.91
N ASN A 150 11.74 7.84 -33.16
CA ASN A 150 11.06 6.58 -33.44
C ASN A 150 11.19 5.52 -32.33
N LYS A 151 11.36 5.99 -31.08
CA LYS A 151 11.34 5.15 -29.88
C LYS A 151 10.39 5.75 -28.86
N LEU A 152 9.80 4.89 -28.03
CA LEU A 152 9.07 5.30 -26.84
C LEU A 152 9.59 4.48 -25.67
N THR A 153 9.81 5.12 -24.54
CA THR A 153 10.49 4.48 -23.42
C THR A 153 9.79 4.74 -22.09
N TRP A 154 9.92 3.79 -21.18
CA TRP A 154 9.53 3.98 -19.79
C TRP A 154 10.59 3.42 -18.86
N GLY A 155 10.67 3.97 -17.64
CA GLY A 155 11.57 3.50 -16.60
C GLY A 155 10.85 3.49 -15.26
N GLY A 156 11.21 2.55 -14.39
CA GLY A 156 10.61 2.46 -13.07
C GLY A 156 11.59 1.92 -12.03
N PHE A 157 11.35 2.31 -10.78
CA PHE A 157 12.15 1.89 -9.64
C PHE A 157 11.28 1.80 -8.39
N VAL A 158 11.75 1.05 -7.39
CA VAL A 158 11.09 0.94 -6.08
C VAL A 158 11.91 1.60 -4.99
N GLY A 159 11.26 2.01 -3.90
CA GLY A 159 11.96 2.39 -2.68
C GLY A 159 12.70 1.18 -2.10
N ILE A 160 11.94 0.19 -1.66
CA ILE A 160 12.44 -1.11 -1.18
C ILE A 160 11.80 -2.21 -2.01
N HIS A 161 12.57 -3.25 -2.36
CA HIS A 161 12.01 -4.47 -2.94
C HIS A 161 11.14 -5.22 -1.92
N LEU A 162 9.83 -5.13 -2.10
CA LEU A 162 8.80 -5.88 -1.37
C LEU A 162 7.76 -6.39 -2.38
N PRO A 163 6.96 -7.43 -2.05
CA PRO A 163 5.79 -7.78 -2.84
C PRO A 163 4.85 -6.58 -3.04
N SER A 164 4.74 -5.69 -2.04
CA SER A 164 3.88 -4.51 -2.08
C SER A 164 4.31 -3.42 -3.06
N THR A 165 5.59 -3.35 -3.42
CA THR A 165 6.17 -2.37 -4.35
C THR A 165 6.41 -2.98 -5.74
N THR A 166 7.02 -4.16 -5.79
CA THR A 166 7.49 -4.77 -7.06
C THR A 166 6.34 -5.12 -8.00
N ARG A 167 5.19 -5.50 -7.45
CA ARG A 167 4.00 -5.83 -8.24
C ARG A 167 3.49 -4.66 -9.10
N PHE A 168 3.72 -3.41 -8.70
CA PHE A 168 3.41 -2.25 -9.55
C PHE A 168 4.24 -2.25 -10.83
N ILE A 169 5.56 -2.38 -10.71
CA ILE A 169 6.47 -2.35 -11.85
C ILE A 169 6.18 -3.52 -12.79
N GLN A 170 5.98 -4.72 -12.22
CA GLN A 170 5.69 -5.90 -13.01
C GLN A 170 4.34 -5.78 -13.73
N GLY A 171 3.27 -5.38 -13.03
CA GLY A 171 1.95 -5.16 -13.63
C GLY A 171 1.99 -4.12 -14.74
N PHE A 172 2.68 -2.99 -14.52
CA PHE A 172 2.86 -1.96 -15.53
C PHE A 172 3.59 -2.47 -16.77
N LYS A 173 4.69 -3.22 -16.59
CA LYS A 173 5.42 -3.86 -17.68
C LYS A 173 4.52 -4.81 -18.48
N PHE A 174 3.71 -5.63 -17.82
CA PHE A 174 2.73 -6.48 -18.49
C PHE A 174 1.70 -5.69 -19.30
N GLY A 175 1.21 -4.56 -18.78
CA GLY A 175 0.30 -3.67 -19.50
C GLY A 175 0.91 -3.03 -20.75
N ILE A 176 2.16 -2.57 -20.64
CA ILE A 176 2.93 -2.06 -21.80
C ILE A 176 3.06 -3.15 -22.86
N GLN A 177 3.40 -4.38 -22.45
CA GLN A 177 3.59 -5.51 -23.37
C GLN A 177 2.27 -5.94 -24.02
N TRP A 178 1.16 -5.90 -23.29
CA TRP A 178 -0.17 -6.07 -23.87
C TRP A 178 -0.41 -5.06 -24.99
N ALA A 179 -0.11 -3.78 -24.75
CA ALA A 179 -0.31 -2.73 -25.75
C ALA A 179 0.59 -2.94 -26.97
N ASN A 180 1.88 -3.23 -26.76
CA ASN A 180 2.82 -3.53 -27.84
C ASN A 180 2.38 -4.73 -28.69
N GLU A 181 1.81 -5.78 -28.11
CA GLU A 181 1.32 -6.94 -28.88
C GLU A 181 0.01 -6.66 -29.60
N LYS A 182 -0.99 -6.10 -28.90
CA LYS A 182 -2.35 -5.95 -29.43
C LYS A 182 -2.50 -4.77 -30.37
N LEU A 183 -1.65 -3.75 -30.23
CA LEU A 183 -1.71 -2.52 -31.02
C LEU A 183 -0.60 -2.46 -32.09
N LYS A 184 0.20 -3.52 -32.21
CA LYS A 184 1.18 -3.67 -33.28
C LYS A 184 0.53 -3.44 -34.66
N ASN A 185 1.20 -2.66 -35.50
CA ASN A 185 0.75 -2.30 -36.85
C ASN A 185 -0.60 -1.56 -36.90
N LYS A 186 -1.16 -1.14 -35.75
CA LYS A 186 -2.32 -0.25 -35.71
C LYS A 186 -1.86 1.18 -35.93
N LYS A 187 -2.81 2.03 -36.32
CA LYS A 187 -2.61 3.47 -36.39
C LYS A 187 -3.32 4.16 -35.24
N VAL A 188 -2.60 5.04 -34.56
CA VAL A 188 -3.06 5.82 -33.43
C VAL A 188 -3.24 7.28 -33.86
N LYS A 189 -4.38 7.86 -33.49
CA LYS A 189 -4.64 9.28 -33.74
C LYS A 189 -3.80 10.14 -32.81
N GLN A 190 -3.09 11.11 -33.38
CA GLN A 190 -2.28 12.05 -32.64
C GLN A 190 -3.15 13.15 -32.01
N THR A 191 -2.88 13.49 -30.76
CA THR A 191 -3.68 14.44 -29.97
C THR A 191 -3.66 15.86 -30.55
N GLU A 192 -2.53 16.26 -31.17
CA GLU A 192 -2.36 17.63 -31.70
C GLU A 192 -3.22 17.90 -32.95
N ASN A 193 -3.24 16.96 -33.90
CA ASN A 193 -3.74 17.22 -35.25
C ASN A 193 -4.67 16.11 -35.81
N ASN A 194 -4.98 15.08 -35.01
CA ASN A 194 -5.74 13.88 -35.43
C ASN A 194 -5.11 13.06 -36.57
N GLU A 195 -3.85 13.32 -36.94
CA GLU A 195 -3.11 12.50 -37.90
C GLU A 195 -2.99 11.07 -37.36
N GLU A 196 -3.03 10.09 -38.26
CA GLU A 196 -2.85 8.68 -37.91
C GLU A 196 -1.40 8.27 -38.11
N LYS A 197 -0.70 7.92 -37.02
CA LYS A 197 0.67 7.39 -37.07
C LYS A 197 0.72 5.93 -36.68
N GLU A 198 1.69 5.20 -37.21
CA GLU A 198 1.90 3.80 -36.84
C GLU A 198 2.30 3.68 -35.37
N TRP A 199 1.80 2.63 -34.71
CA TRP A 199 2.15 2.33 -33.33
C TRP A 199 3.64 2.07 -33.17
N ILE A 200 4.27 2.76 -32.21
CA ILE A 200 5.66 2.54 -31.78
C ILE A 200 5.63 1.71 -30.49
N ASN A 201 6.41 0.63 -30.46
CA ASN A 201 6.58 -0.16 -29.24
C ASN A 201 7.19 0.70 -28.13
N VAL A 202 6.64 0.58 -26.92
CA VAL A 202 7.20 1.22 -25.73
C VAL A 202 8.13 0.23 -25.03
N GLU A 203 9.39 0.61 -24.88
CA GLU A 203 10.45 -0.23 -24.33
C GLU A 203 10.88 0.23 -22.93
N GLN A 204 11.33 -0.71 -22.09
CA GLN A 204 11.83 -0.36 -20.76
C GLN A 204 13.28 0.10 -20.85
N VAL A 205 13.58 1.28 -20.31
CA VAL A 205 14.94 1.71 -19.98
C VAL A 205 15.18 1.55 -18.49
N PHE A 206 16.42 1.23 -18.13
CA PHE A 206 16.78 0.89 -16.75
C PHE A 206 17.84 1.85 -16.22
N ALA A 207 17.81 2.08 -14.91
CA ALA A 207 18.92 2.65 -14.15
C ALA A 207 19.70 1.51 -13.51
N THR A 208 20.99 1.67 -13.24
CA THR A 208 21.90 0.62 -12.71
C THR A 208 21.36 -0.10 -11.47
N ASN A 209 20.56 0.58 -10.65
CA ASN A 209 19.86 -0.01 -9.52
C ASN A 209 18.35 0.10 -9.71
N TYR A 210 17.64 -1.00 -9.47
CA TYR A 210 16.18 -1.06 -9.48
C TYR A 210 15.54 -0.49 -8.20
N GLN A 211 16.28 -0.43 -7.10
CA GLN A 211 15.78 0.06 -5.81
C GLN A 211 16.71 1.09 -5.16
N SER A 212 16.12 2.06 -4.45
CA SER A 212 16.89 3.03 -3.65
C SER A 212 17.33 2.47 -2.29
N GLY A 213 16.59 1.51 -1.75
CA GLY A 213 16.83 0.83 -0.48
C GLY A 213 16.10 1.42 0.73
N ASP A 214 15.30 2.48 0.54
CA ASP A 214 14.55 3.16 1.59
C ASP A 214 13.36 3.95 1.01
N PHE A 215 12.60 4.63 1.86
CA PHE A 215 11.53 5.58 1.46
C PHE A 215 11.81 7.01 1.94
N SER A 216 13.06 7.33 2.28
CA SER A 216 13.46 8.66 2.74
C SER A 216 13.25 9.69 1.63
N PRO A 217 12.66 10.86 1.92
CA PRO A 217 12.54 11.95 0.95
C PRO A 217 13.92 12.49 0.52
N THR A 218 14.98 12.27 1.30
CA THR A 218 16.34 12.77 1.03
C THR A 218 17.30 11.66 0.58
N SER A 219 16.80 10.66 -0.16
CA SER A 219 17.62 9.53 -0.61
C SER A 219 18.48 9.87 -1.85
N ASP A 220 19.81 9.94 -1.65
CA ASP A 220 20.76 10.15 -2.75
C ASP A 220 20.70 9.06 -3.82
N LYS A 221 20.41 7.82 -3.42
CA LYS A 221 20.25 6.69 -4.34
C LYS A 221 19.04 6.86 -5.24
N ALA A 222 17.91 7.31 -4.69
CA ALA A 222 16.71 7.59 -5.48
C ALA A 222 16.95 8.70 -6.51
N LYS A 223 17.62 9.78 -6.08
CA LYS A 223 18.03 10.86 -6.98
C LYS A 223 18.94 10.36 -8.11
N ALA A 224 19.94 9.53 -7.79
CA ALA A 224 20.84 8.95 -8.77
C ALA A 224 20.10 8.07 -9.80
N ILE A 225 19.15 7.24 -9.34
CA ILE A 225 18.31 6.40 -10.22
C ILE A 225 17.53 7.26 -11.21
N VAL A 226 16.82 8.30 -10.75
CA VAL A 226 16.06 9.21 -11.63
C VAL A 226 16.99 9.88 -12.64
N ASN A 227 18.13 10.40 -12.22
CA ASN A 227 19.11 11.04 -13.12
C ASN A 227 19.62 10.07 -14.20
N GLN A 228 19.82 8.80 -13.86
CA GLN A 228 20.21 7.77 -14.83
C GLN A 228 19.09 7.48 -15.83
N LEU A 229 17.83 7.34 -15.38
CA LEU A 229 16.69 7.15 -16.29
C LEU A 229 16.57 8.32 -17.29
N VAL A 230 16.69 9.56 -16.80
CA VAL A 230 16.71 10.77 -17.66
C VAL A 230 17.87 10.73 -18.65
N SER A 231 19.07 10.34 -18.20
CA SER A 231 20.25 10.21 -19.06
C SER A 231 20.07 9.12 -20.13
N ASN A 232 19.30 8.08 -19.81
CA ASN A 232 18.94 6.99 -20.71
C ASN A 232 17.72 7.32 -21.59
N ASN A 233 17.35 8.60 -21.70
CA ASN A 233 16.27 9.12 -22.55
C ASN A 233 14.88 8.55 -22.22
N VAL A 234 14.55 8.40 -20.93
CA VAL A 234 13.21 7.99 -20.51
C VAL A 234 12.13 9.01 -20.90
N ASP A 235 11.00 8.55 -21.46
CA ASP A 235 9.82 9.39 -21.72
C ASP A 235 8.82 9.38 -20.56
N LEU A 236 8.74 8.26 -19.84
CA LEU A 236 7.84 8.06 -18.71
C LEU A 236 8.53 7.42 -17.51
N ILE A 237 8.39 8.02 -16.32
CA ILE A 237 8.93 7.48 -15.07
C ILE A 237 7.80 6.97 -14.17
N LEU A 238 7.93 5.73 -13.67
CA LEU A 238 7.08 5.12 -12.65
C LEU A 238 7.87 4.92 -11.34
N PRO A 239 7.86 5.90 -10.42
CA PRO A 239 8.49 5.79 -9.10
C PRO A 239 7.55 5.11 -8.09
N VAL A 240 7.87 3.90 -7.65
CA VAL A 240 7.13 3.18 -6.61
C VAL A 240 7.88 3.29 -5.29
N ALA A 241 8.02 4.54 -4.83
CA ALA A 241 9.03 4.90 -3.83
C ALA A 241 8.56 5.97 -2.83
N GLY A 242 7.26 6.04 -2.58
CA GLY A 242 6.67 6.98 -1.60
C GLY A 242 7.11 8.43 -1.89
N PRO A 243 7.63 9.17 -0.89
CA PRO A 243 8.06 10.57 -1.07
C PRO A 243 9.12 10.80 -2.16
N GLN A 244 9.86 9.76 -2.58
CA GLN A 244 10.92 9.89 -3.59
C GLN A 244 10.38 10.18 -5.01
N ILE A 245 9.07 10.12 -5.24
CA ILE A 245 8.45 10.63 -6.48
C ILE A 245 8.84 12.08 -6.78
N ASP A 246 9.13 12.88 -5.74
CA ASP A 246 9.53 14.27 -5.88
C ASP A 246 10.77 14.45 -6.77
N TYR A 247 11.69 13.48 -6.80
CA TYR A 247 12.84 13.50 -7.70
C TYR A 247 12.40 13.37 -9.17
N ALA A 248 11.46 12.48 -9.46
CA ALA A 248 10.96 12.25 -10.82
C ALA A 248 10.15 13.45 -11.32
N THR A 249 9.27 14.02 -10.49
CA THR A 249 8.47 15.18 -10.88
C THR A 249 9.31 16.44 -10.99
N THR A 250 10.33 16.63 -10.13
CA THR A 250 11.29 17.73 -10.29
C THR A 250 12.07 17.59 -11.60
N ALA A 251 12.62 16.41 -11.89
CA ALA A 251 13.34 16.17 -13.14
C ALA A 251 12.44 16.41 -14.37
N ALA A 252 11.18 15.95 -14.34
CA ALA A 252 10.22 16.17 -15.41
C ALA A 252 9.80 17.63 -15.58
N ALA A 253 9.74 18.40 -14.49
CA ALA A 253 9.39 19.83 -14.52
C ALA A 253 10.52 20.68 -15.12
N GLU A 254 11.77 20.35 -14.79
CA GLU A 254 12.97 21.11 -15.20
C GLU A 254 13.52 20.68 -16.57
N SER A 255 13.23 19.45 -17.01
CA SER A 255 13.77 18.89 -18.25
C SER A 255 13.27 19.60 -19.51
N SER A 256 14.19 19.92 -20.41
CA SER A 256 13.89 20.37 -21.78
C SER A 256 13.42 19.24 -22.69
N LYS A 257 13.70 17.97 -22.33
CA LYS A 257 13.11 16.78 -22.96
C LYS A 257 11.75 16.48 -22.33
N PRO A 258 10.76 16.04 -23.12
CA PRO A 258 9.45 15.71 -22.58
C PRO A 258 9.54 14.44 -21.73
N ILE A 259 9.19 14.58 -20.46
CA ILE A 259 9.11 13.47 -19.50
C ILE A 259 7.80 13.59 -18.75
N VAL A 260 7.09 12.48 -18.59
CA VAL A 260 5.88 12.37 -17.76
C VAL A 260 6.08 11.35 -16.64
N VAL A 261 5.25 11.46 -15.60
CA VAL A 261 5.29 10.61 -14.42
C VAL A 261 3.94 9.91 -14.26
N VAL A 262 3.96 8.65 -13.86
CA VAL A 262 2.77 7.93 -13.37
C VAL A 262 2.86 7.81 -11.86
N GLY A 263 1.86 8.32 -11.15
CA GLY A 263 1.79 8.28 -9.69
C GLY A 263 1.37 6.91 -9.16
N VAL A 264 1.53 6.70 -7.84
CA VAL A 264 1.08 5.49 -7.15
C VAL A 264 0.40 5.79 -5.82
N ASP A 265 -0.34 4.79 -5.33
CA ASP A 265 -1.09 4.73 -4.07
C ASP A 265 -2.30 5.69 -3.99
N THR A 266 -2.18 6.94 -4.43
CA THR A 266 -3.25 7.95 -4.45
C THR A 266 -3.35 8.63 -5.82
N GLU A 267 -4.38 9.45 -6.03
CA GLU A 267 -4.53 10.30 -7.23
C GLU A 267 -3.55 11.48 -7.18
N GLN A 268 -2.26 11.19 -7.31
CA GLN A 268 -1.17 12.16 -7.14
C GLN A 268 -1.19 13.27 -8.19
N GLU A 269 -1.86 13.05 -9.33
CA GLU A 269 -2.10 14.10 -10.32
C GLU A 269 -2.95 15.26 -9.79
N LEU A 270 -3.74 15.03 -8.73
CA LEU A 270 -4.58 16.04 -8.07
C LEU A 270 -3.84 16.77 -6.93
N ASP A 271 -2.62 16.38 -6.60
CA ASP A 271 -1.80 17.06 -5.60
C ASP A 271 -0.82 18.04 -6.24
N ASP A 272 -1.06 19.33 -6.13
CA ASP A 272 -0.19 20.37 -6.70
C ASP A 272 1.25 20.38 -6.16
N ASN A 273 1.49 19.85 -4.96
CA ASN A 273 2.84 19.78 -4.40
C ASN A 273 3.66 18.67 -5.08
N THR A 274 3.04 17.50 -5.26
CA THR A 274 3.67 16.35 -5.89
C THR A 274 3.66 16.49 -7.42
N ASN A 275 2.52 16.88 -7.99
CA ASN A 275 2.34 17.16 -9.40
C ASN A 275 2.83 18.56 -9.77
N LYS A 276 4.15 18.68 -9.91
CA LYS A 276 4.82 19.96 -10.11
C LYS A 276 4.43 20.61 -11.43
N ALA A 277 4.38 21.93 -11.42
CA ALA A 277 4.27 22.71 -12.64
C ALA A 277 5.57 22.59 -13.45
N ARG A 278 5.43 22.51 -14.78
CA ARG A 278 6.58 22.50 -15.68
C ARG A 278 7.22 23.88 -15.77
N ILE A 279 8.54 23.91 -15.69
CA ILE A 279 9.35 25.14 -15.74
C ILE A 279 9.95 25.31 -17.13
N SER A 280 10.29 24.21 -17.81
CA SER A 280 10.87 24.27 -19.15
C SER A 280 9.87 24.74 -20.22
N GLU A 281 10.21 25.81 -20.95
CA GLU A 281 9.36 26.37 -22.01
C GLU A 281 9.05 25.37 -23.14
N ASN A 282 9.98 24.45 -23.43
CA ASN A 282 9.81 23.44 -24.50
C ASN A 282 8.67 22.46 -24.24
N ASN A 283 8.30 22.25 -22.97
CA ASN A 283 7.30 21.25 -22.56
C ASN A 283 6.18 21.87 -21.72
N LYS A 284 6.07 23.20 -21.67
CA LYS A 284 5.21 23.92 -20.70
C LYS A 284 3.73 23.60 -20.78
N SER A 285 3.23 23.13 -21.92
CA SER A 285 1.84 22.70 -22.11
C SER A 285 1.62 21.19 -21.95
N LEU A 286 2.69 20.39 -21.92
CA LEU A 286 2.60 18.93 -21.83
C LEU A 286 1.91 18.52 -20.53
N ALA A 287 0.98 17.55 -20.63
CA ALA A 287 0.19 17.07 -19.49
C ALA A 287 -0.46 18.22 -18.69
N ASN A 288 -1.08 19.17 -19.40
CA ASN A 288 -1.71 20.37 -18.83
C ASN A 288 -0.75 21.23 -18.00
N GLY A 289 0.52 21.29 -18.41
CA GLY A 289 1.58 22.03 -17.73
C GLY A 289 2.04 21.42 -16.42
N LYS A 290 1.73 20.14 -16.20
CA LYS A 290 2.06 19.38 -15.00
C LYS A 290 2.88 18.13 -15.34
N THR A 291 3.40 17.43 -14.34
CA THR A 291 4.34 16.32 -14.54
C THR A 291 3.68 14.95 -14.50
N ILE A 292 2.63 14.77 -13.73
CA ILE A 292 1.92 13.50 -13.53
C ILE A 292 0.69 13.46 -14.44
N ILE A 293 0.56 12.39 -15.23
CA ILE A 293 -0.55 12.22 -16.19
C ILE A 293 -1.76 11.50 -15.59
N PHE A 294 -1.51 10.56 -14.68
CA PHE A 294 -2.48 9.79 -13.91
C PHE A 294 -1.72 8.93 -12.89
N SER A 295 -2.45 8.25 -12.01
CA SER A 295 -1.89 7.39 -10.96
C SER A 295 -2.51 5.98 -10.90
N ILE A 296 -1.74 5.04 -10.35
CA ILE A 296 -2.17 3.68 -9.94
C ILE A 296 -2.57 3.74 -8.46
N VAL A 297 -3.86 3.67 -8.18
CA VAL A 297 -4.43 3.98 -6.86
C VAL A 297 -4.62 2.72 -6.03
N LYS A 298 -4.29 2.82 -4.73
CA LYS A 298 -4.75 1.91 -3.67
C LYS A 298 -5.76 2.66 -2.80
N ARG A 299 -6.97 2.14 -2.67
CA ARG A 299 -8.03 2.74 -1.85
C ARG A 299 -7.90 2.33 -0.38
N LEU A 300 -6.81 2.82 0.23
CA LEU A 300 -6.49 2.64 1.64
C LEU A 300 -7.62 3.16 2.52
N ASP A 301 -8.22 4.28 2.13
CA ASP A 301 -9.42 4.87 2.71
C ASP A 301 -10.57 3.85 2.83
N LEU A 302 -10.92 3.20 1.72
CA LEU A 302 -12.01 2.23 1.66
C LEU A 302 -11.69 0.94 2.40
N ALA A 303 -10.43 0.47 2.32
CA ALA A 303 -9.99 -0.72 3.04
C ALA A 303 -10.15 -0.55 4.56
N PHE A 304 -9.69 0.58 5.09
CA PHE A 304 -9.78 0.86 6.52
C PHE A 304 -11.24 1.08 6.94
N LYS A 305 -12.00 1.89 6.19
CA LYS A 305 -13.44 2.07 6.41
C LYS A 305 -14.19 0.74 6.43
N GLY A 306 -13.94 -0.13 5.47
CA GLY A 306 -14.57 -1.44 5.35
C GLY A 306 -14.32 -2.31 6.58
N ALA A 307 -13.07 -2.40 7.03
CA ALA A 307 -12.71 -3.16 8.23
C ALA A 307 -13.35 -2.58 9.51
N LEU A 308 -13.37 -1.25 9.65
CA LEU A 308 -14.04 -0.59 10.77
C LEU A 308 -15.55 -0.85 10.79
N LEU A 309 -16.21 -0.80 9.62
CA LEU A 309 -17.64 -1.12 9.51
C LEU A 309 -17.91 -2.55 9.98
N LYS A 310 -17.20 -3.55 9.44
CA LYS A 310 -17.35 -4.97 9.84
C LYS A 310 -17.12 -5.18 11.32
N ALA A 311 -16.07 -4.58 11.89
CA ALA A 311 -15.78 -4.69 13.31
C ALA A 311 -16.86 -4.01 14.18
N SER A 312 -17.33 -2.81 13.79
CA SER A 312 -18.35 -2.04 14.53
C SER A 312 -19.73 -2.71 14.51
N GLU A 313 -19.99 -3.55 13.50
CA GLU A 313 -21.20 -4.36 13.35
C GLU A 313 -21.09 -5.73 14.04
N GLY A 314 -19.88 -6.09 14.53
CA GLY A 314 -19.63 -7.39 15.16
C GLY A 314 -19.71 -8.55 14.18
N ALA A 315 -19.43 -8.31 12.89
CA ALA A 315 -19.54 -9.30 11.83
C ALA A 315 -18.71 -10.55 12.14
N GLN A 316 -19.36 -11.71 12.09
CA GLN A 316 -18.72 -13.01 12.32
C GLN A 316 -18.32 -13.68 11.02
N LEU A 317 -17.35 -14.60 11.11
CA LEU A 317 -16.89 -15.40 9.98
C LEU A 317 -17.96 -16.41 9.55
N THR A 318 -18.20 -16.52 8.25
CA THR A 318 -19.16 -17.47 7.67
C THR A 318 -18.49 -18.73 7.15
N ASN A 319 -17.17 -18.85 7.25
CA ASN A 319 -16.38 -19.92 6.64
C ASN A 319 -16.42 -19.92 5.10
N ASP A 320 -16.82 -18.81 4.50
CA ASP A 320 -16.71 -18.53 3.07
C ASP A 320 -15.87 -17.27 2.88
N ILE A 321 -14.60 -17.43 2.48
CA ILE A 321 -13.64 -16.32 2.44
C ILE A 321 -14.07 -15.21 1.48
N ASN A 322 -14.90 -15.56 0.48
CA ASN A 322 -15.48 -14.62 -0.47
C ASN A 322 -16.55 -13.70 0.15
N LYS A 323 -17.05 -14.01 1.35
CA LYS A 323 -18.03 -13.20 2.09
C LYS A 323 -17.45 -12.55 3.33
N ASP A 324 -16.21 -12.88 3.66
CA ASP A 324 -15.56 -12.52 4.90
C ASP A 324 -14.47 -11.44 4.76
N ALA A 325 -14.35 -10.85 3.57
CA ALA A 325 -13.44 -9.74 3.31
C ALA A 325 -13.54 -8.65 4.39
N TYR A 326 -12.38 -8.18 4.86
CA TYR A 326 -12.19 -7.13 5.86
C TYR A 326 -12.68 -7.45 7.28
N LYS A 327 -13.17 -8.66 7.55
CA LYS A 327 -13.55 -9.07 8.92
C LYS A 327 -12.31 -9.36 9.77
N LEU A 328 -12.42 -9.15 11.08
CA LEU A 328 -11.41 -9.64 12.03
C LEU A 328 -11.28 -11.15 11.90
N GLY A 329 -10.06 -11.70 11.98
CA GLY A 329 -9.80 -13.12 11.70
C GLY A 329 -9.41 -13.42 10.25
N THR A 330 -9.35 -12.42 9.38
CA THR A 330 -9.04 -12.60 7.96
C THR A 330 -7.82 -11.82 7.50
N HIS A 331 -7.16 -12.38 6.50
CA HIS A 331 -6.38 -11.62 5.55
C HIS A 331 -7.20 -11.42 4.27
N THR A 332 -7.30 -10.17 3.81
CA THR A 332 -7.97 -9.83 2.54
C THR A 332 -6.96 -9.27 1.56
N GLU A 333 -6.84 -9.90 0.41
CA GLU A 333 -6.09 -9.38 -0.72
C GLU A 333 -7.04 -8.62 -1.65
N ALA A 334 -7.08 -7.29 -1.52
CA ALA A 334 -7.94 -6.42 -2.30
C ALA A 334 -7.58 -6.47 -3.80
N SER A 335 -8.56 -6.68 -4.67
CA SER A 335 -8.34 -6.93 -6.10
C SER A 335 -9.54 -6.47 -6.94
N PHE A 336 -9.54 -6.77 -8.24
CA PHE A 336 -10.72 -6.63 -9.09
C PHE A 336 -11.82 -7.65 -8.82
N ASN A 337 -11.61 -8.62 -7.93
CA ASN A 337 -12.68 -9.48 -7.44
C ASN A 337 -13.70 -8.66 -6.63
N LYS A 338 -14.95 -8.63 -7.11
CA LYS A 338 -16.08 -7.90 -6.50
C LYS A 338 -16.33 -8.25 -5.03
N ASN A 339 -15.93 -9.45 -4.59
CA ASN A 339 -16.01 -9.87 -3.19
C ASN A 339 -15.11 -9.06 -2.25
N THR A 340 -14.13 -8.35 -2.80
CA THR A 340 -13.20 -7.47 -2.07
C THR A 340 -13.54 -6.00 -2.24
N TYR A 341 -14.71 -5.66 -2.79
CA TYR A 341 -15.10 -4.27 -2.96
C TYR A 341 -15.67 -3.71 -1.65
N VAL A 342 -15.47 -2.41 -1.44
CA VAL A 342 -16.16 -1.64 -0.40
C VAL A 342 -16.95 -0.55 -1.11
N ASP A 343 -18.22 -0.38 -0.74
CA ASP A 343 -19.14 0.56 -1.41
C ASP A 343 -19.19 0.37 -2.94
N ASN A 344 -19.22 -0.89 -3.39
CA ASN A 344 -19.19 -1.29 -4.81
C ASN A 344 -18.00 -0.76 -5.61
N THR A 345 -16.91 -0.39 -4.93
CA THR A 345 -15.69 0.16 -5.53
C THR A 345 -14.53 -0.80 -5.34
N ALA A 346 -13.76 -1.03 -6.41
CA ALA A 346 -12.51 -1.80 -6.33
C ALA A 346 -11.49 -1.03 -5.48
N LEU A 347 -10.67 -1.75 -4.73
CA LEU A 347 -9.68 -1.13 -3.84
C LEU A 347 -8.30 -0.92 -4.48
N VAL A 348 -8.18 -1.32 -5.75
CA VAL A 348 -7.08 -0.98 -6.65
C VAL A 348 -7.70 -0.46 -7.93
N GLU A 349 -7.19 0.64 -8.48
CA GLU A 349 -7.74 1.22 -9.71
C GLU A 349 -6.72 2.07 -10.47
N LEU A 350 -6.92 2.21 -11.79
CA LEU A 350 -6.38 3.33 -12.53
C LEU A 350 -7.20 4.56 -12.15
N SER A 351 -6.55 5.64 -11.73
CA SER A 351 -7.21 6.93 -11.48
C SER A 351 -8.01 7.41 -12.69
N LYS A 352 -9.01 8.25 -12.44
CA LYS A 352 -9.94 8.72 -13.48
C LYS A 352 -9.23 9.42 -14.65
N ALA A 353 -8.11 10.10 -14.39
CA ALA A 353 -7.31 10.77 -15.41
C ALA A 353 -6.77 9.80 -16.49
N GLY A 354 -6.57 8.53 -16.16
CA GLY A 354 -6.09 7.50 -17.09
C GLY A 354 -7.18 6.78 -17.88
N HIS A 355 -8.46 6.92 -17.51
CA HIS A 355 -9.55 6.08 -18.03
C HIS A 355 -9.73 6.23 -19.54
N GLN A 356 -9.66 7.46 -20.06
CA GLN A 356 -9.88 7.70 -21.50
C GLN A 356 -8.79 7.04 -22.36
N TYR A 357 -7.52 7.16 -21.96
CA TYR A 357 -6.40 6.52 -22.67
C TYR A 357 -6.53 4.99 -22.68
N LEU A 358 -6.98 4.41 -21.56
CA LEU A 358 -7.28 2.97 -21.50
C LEU A 358 -8.42 2.60 -22.46
N ILE A 359 -9.53 3.34 -22.43
CA ILE A 359 -10.69 3.10 -23.32
C ILE A 359 -10.26 3.15 -24.79
N ASP A 360 -9.48 4.15 -25.17
CA ASP A 360 -9.05 4.32 -26.55
C ASP A 360 -8.07 3.22 -27.01
N ALA A 361 -7.20 2.76 -26.11
CA ALA A 361 -6.34 1.60 -26.35
C ALA A 361 -7.14 0.32 -26.57
N ILE A 362 -8.14 0.05 -25.71
CA ILE A 362 -9.01 -1.13 -25.85
C ILE A 362 -9.80 -1.07 -27.17
N LYS A 363 -10.36 0.09 -27.52
CA LYS A 363 -11.05 0.28 -28.81
C LYS A 363 -10.13 0.02 -30.00
N LEU A 364 -8.89 0.52 -29.95
CA LEU A 364 -7.91 0.33 -31.01
C LEU A 364 -7.49 -1.14 -31.19
N SER A 365 -7.51 -1.93 -30.10
CA SER A 365 -7.21 -3.37 -30.16
C SER A 365 -8.25 -4.20 -30.92
N GLY A 366 -9.44 -3.64 -31.20
CA GLY A 366 -10.53 -4.32 -31.91
C GLY A 366 -11.62 -4.90 -31.01
N LEU A 367 -11.51 -4.76 -29.68
CA LEU A 367 -12.59 -5.05 -28.73
C LEU A 367 -13.65 -3.93 -28.81
N LYS A 368 -14.55 -4.06 -29.78
CA LYS A 368 -15.66 -3.12 -30.01
C LYS A 368 -16.72 -3.30 -28.90
N GLU A 369 -17.46 -2.22 -28.60
CA GLU A 369 -18.52 -2.09 -27.57
C GLU A 369 -18.10 -1.69 -26.15
N VAL A 370 -16.81 -1.50 -25.89
CA VAL A 370 -16.34 -1.06 -24.56
C VAL A 370 -16.23 0.46 -24.50
N ASN A 371 -17.04 1.10 -23.66
CA ASN A 371 -17.10 2.57 -23.55
C ASN A 371 -16.81 3.12 -22.15
N ASP A 372 -16.62 2.25 -21.16
CA ASP A 372 -16.37 2.66 -19.79
C ASP A 372 -15.34 1.76 -19.09
N TYR A 373 -14.72 2.33 -18.05
CA TYR A 373 -13.66 1.70 -17.28
C TYR A 373 -14.12 0.39 -16.60
N LYS A 374 -15.36 0.33 -16.11
CA LYS A 374 -15.85 -0.82 -15.36
C LYS A 374 -15.99 -2.04 -16.27
N THR A 375 -16.54 -1.86 -17.46
CA THR A 375 -16.60 -2.94 -18.45
C THR A 375 -15.20 -3.39 -18.88
N ILE A 376 -14.23 -2.48 -19.00
CA ILE A 376 -12.81 -2.86 -19.27
C ILE A 376 -12.28 -3.76 -18.16
N VAL A 377 -12.45 -3.37 -16.89
CA VAL A 377 -12.02 -4.16 -15.74
C VAL A 377 -12.65 -5.56 -15.75
N GLU A 378 -13.91 -5.69 -16.15
CA GLU A 378 -14.60 -6.99 -16.23
C GLU A 378 -14.03 -7.90 -17.33
N ILE A 379 -13.81 -7.36 -18.54
CA ILE A 379 -13.34 -8.18 -19.67
C ILE A 379 -11.84 -8.47 -19.64
N ILE A 380 -11.02 -7.52 -19.17
CA ILE A 380 -9.56 -7.62 -19.26
C ILE A 380 -9.02 -8.73 -18.34
N GLN A 381 -9.76 -9.08 -17.29
CA GLN A 381 -9.45 -10.20 -16.40
C GLN A 381 -9.42 -11.55 -17.13
N GLU A 382 -10.11 -11.65 -18.27
CA GLU A 382 -10.11 -12.86 -19.09
C GLU A 382 -8.93 -12.94 -20.07
N ASP A 383 -8.21 -11.84 -20.28
CA ASP A 383 -7.06 -11.79 -21.19
C ASP A 383 -5.93 -12.72 -20.71
N PRO A 384 -5.33 -13.55 -21.60
CA PRO A 384 -4.27 -14.48 -21.22
C PRO A 384 -3.07 -13.82 -20.54
N LEU A 385 -2.72 -12.59 -20.96
CA LEU A 385 -1.57 -11.88 -20.40
C LEU A 385 -1.90 -11.30 -19.02
N PHE A 386 -3.12 -10.81 -18.83
CA PHE A 386 -3.60 -10.41 -17.50
C PHE A 386 -3.61 -11.61 -16.53
N LYS A 387 -4.11 -12.77 -16.97
CA LYS A 387 -4.10 -14.00 -16.16
C LYS A 387 -2.71 -14.42 -15.73
N LEU A 388 -1.68 -14.15 -16.53
CA LEU A 388 -0.29 -14.49 -16.22
C LEU A 388 0.21 -13.79 -14.94
N LEU A 389 -0.34 -12.60 -14.59
CA LEU A 389 -0.05 -11.91 -13.33
C LEU A 389 -0.29 -12.78 -12.09
N SER A 390 -1.18 -13.76 -12.19
CA SER A 390 -1.53 -14.66 -11.07
C SER A 390 -1.02 -16.09 -11.23
N GLN A 391 -0.24 -16.37 -12.27
CA GLN A 391 0.24 -17.71 -12.57
C GLN A 391 1.66 -17.91 -12.03
N ILE A 392 1.85 -19.06 -11.39
CA ILE A 392 3.18 -19.59 -11.11
C ILE A 392 3.76 -20.10 -12.43
N GLY A 393 5.07 -19.91 -12.63
CA GLY A 393 5.77 -20.38 -13.81
C GLY A 393 5.68 -21.88 -14.03
N THR A 394 5.80 -22.28 -15.30
CA THR A 394 5.92 -23.70 -15.68
C THR A 394 7.27 -24.32 -15.31
N LYS A 395 8.26 -23.47 -14.98
CA LYS A 395 9.61 -23.84 -14.58
C LYS A 395 9.90 -23.40 -13.16
N LYS A 396 10.64 -24.21 -12.42
CA LYS A 396 11.22 -23.78 -11.13
C LYS A 396 12.35 -22.77 -11.37
N LEU A 397 12.62 -21.92 -10.39
CA LEU A 397 13.66 -20.88 -10.51
C LEU A 397 15.05 -21.46 -10.78
N ASP A 398 15.41 -22.59 -10.18
CA ASP A 398 16.70 -23.27 -10.39
C ASP A 398 16.85 -23.91 -11.78
N GLU A 399 15.75 -24.13 -12.51
CA GLU A 399 15.80 -24.55 -13.91
C GLU A 399 16.25 -23.40 -14.83
N VAL A 400 15.92 -22.14 -14.49
CA VAL A 400 16.08 -20.97 -15.36
C VAL A 400 17.05 -19.91 -14.85
N ALA A 401 17.45 -20.00 -13.58
CA ALA A 401 18.34 -19.08 -12.90
C ALA A 401 19.34 -19.83 -12.00
N THR A 402 20.43 -19.15 -11.65
CA THR A 402 21.42 -19.60 -10.66
C THR A 402 21.50 -18.60 -9.51
N LYS A 403 22.10 -19.00 -8.39
CA LYS A 403 22.38 -18.10 -7.27
C LYS A 403 23.73 -17.41 -7.47
N SER A 404 23.76 -16.09 -7.34
CA SER A 404 24.99 -15.29 -7.25
C SER A 404 25.76 -15.63 -5.96
N GLN A 405 26.99 -15.11 -5.83
CA GLN A 405 27.76 -15.25 -4.59
C GLN A 405 27.07 -14.59 -3.39
N GLN A 406 26.27 -13.56 -3.64
CA GLN A 406 25.46 -12.83 -2.66
C GLN A 406 24.14 -13.54 -2.36
N GLY A 407 23.81 -14.61 -3.08
CA GLY A 407 22.57 -15.36 -2.90
C GLY A 407 21.37 -14.82 -3.69
N ASP A 408 21.59 -13.89 -4.62
CA ASP A 408 20.55 -13.37 -5.51
C ASP A 408 20.31 -14.33 -6.68
N TRP A 409 19.07 -14.43 -7.17
CA TRP A 409 18.79 -15.23 -8.36
C TRP A 409 19.19 -14.43 -9.61
N VAL A 410 19.90 -15.07 -10.54
CA VAL A 410 20.32 -14.47 -11.82
C VAL A 410 19.98 -15.41 -12.97
N LEU A 411 19.35 -14.92 -14.05
CA LEU A 411 18.99 -15.77 -15.20
C LEU A 411 20.23 -16.42 -15.79
N LYS A 412 20.11 -17.69 -16.18
CA LYS A 412 21.13 -18.36 -16.98
C LYS A 412 21.18 -17.74 -18.38
N SER A 413 22.37 -17.73 -18.98
CA SER A 413 22.65 -17.07 -20.27
C SER A 413 21.66 -17.42 -21.38
N GLU A 414 21.22 -18.68 -21.46
CA GLU A 414 20.30 -19.16 -22.48
C GLU A 414 18.88 -18.58 -22.38
N TYR A 415 18.53 -17.93 -21.26
CA TYR A 415 17.23 -17.30 -21.04
C TYR A 415 17.27 -15.76 -21.10
N GLN A 416 18.47 -15.15 -21.12
CA GLN A 416 18.62 -13.68 -21.00
C GLN A 416 18.08 -12.92 -22.21
N ASP A 417 18.14 -13.52 -23.40
CA ASP A 417 17.68 -12.90 -24.65
C ASP A 417 16.23 -13.27 -25.03
N LEU A 418 15.52 -13.99 -24.17
CA LEU A 418 14.14 -14.38 -24.47
C LEU A 418 13.19 -13.18 -24.45
N PRO A 419 12.23 -13.11 -25.40
CA PRO A 419 11.16 -12.12 -25.34
C PRO A 419 10.41 -12.20 -24.01
N PHE A 420 10.07 -11.05 -23.43
CA PHE A 420 9.44 -10.96 -22.10
C PHE A 420 8.29 -11.96 -21.90
N ILE A 421 7.38 -12.08 -22.87
CA ILE A 421 6.22 -12.96 -22.77
C ILE A 421 6.60 -14.44 -22.77
N GLN A 422 7.62 -14.83 -23.52
CA GLN A 422 8.13 -16.21 -23.51
C GLN A 422 8.77 -16.51 -22.16
N LEU A 423 9.63 -15.60 -21.68
CA LEU A 423 10.27 -15.73 -20.37
C LEU A 423 9.22 -15.81 -19.24
N GLN A 424 8.19 -14.96 -19.27
CA GLN A 424 7.15 -14.96 -18.24
C GLN A 424 6.17 -16.13 -18.32
N LYS A 425 6.02 -16.80 -19.46
CA LYS A 425 5.33 -18.11 -19.49
C LYS A 425 6.12 -19.20 -18.74
N MET A 426 7.44 -19.05 -18.67
CA MET A 426 8.32 -19.96 -17.94
C MET A 426 8.38 -19.61 -16.45
N LEU A 427 8.56 -18.33 -16.12
CA LEU A 427 8.69 -17.82 -14.75
C LEU A 427 7.36 -17.57 -14.01
N GLY A 428 6.29 -17.29 -14.75
CA GLY A 428 5.03 -16.78 -14.21
C GLY A 428 5.08 -15.28 -13.90
N GLY A 429 3.93 -14.65 -13.68
CA GLY A 429 3.85 -13.20 -13.44
C GLY A 429 4.40 -12.72 -12.10
N LEU A 430 4.87 -13.65 -11.25
CA LEU A 430 5.33 -13.38 -9.88
C LEU A 430 6.85 -13.22 -9.77
N VAL A 431 7.54 -13.03 -10.89
CA VAL A 431 8.99 -12.83 -10.94
C VAL A 431 9.30 -11.60 -11.79
N TYR A 432 9.79 -10.55 -11.13
CA TYR A 432 10.35 -9.41 -11.84
C TYR A 432 11.80 -9.72 -12.23
N VAL A 433 12.20 -9.30 -13.42
CA VAL A 433 13.58 -9.42 -13.94
C VAL A 433 14.08 -8.03 -14.27
N ASP A 434 15.20 -7.65 -13.69
CA ASP A 434 15.84 -6.36 -13.92
C ASP A 434 16.86 -6.40 -15.08
N GLN A 435 17.53 -5.28 -15.34
CA GLN A 435 18.50 -5.17 -16.44
C GLN A 435 19.75 -6.06 -16.26
N LYS A 436 20.09 -6.45 -15.02
CA LYS A 436 21.25 -7.29 -14.70
C LYS A 436 20.87 -8.76 -14.79
N ASN A 437 19.65 -9.04 -15.24
CA ASN A 437 19.04 -10.36 -15.22
C ASN A 437 18.89 -10.91 -13.79
N GLU A 438 18.86 -10.05 -12.78
CA GLU A 438 18.53 -10.45 -11.41
C GLU A 438 17.02 -10.69 -11.31
N LEU A 439 16.63 -11.80 -10.67
CA LEU A 439 15.25 -12.17 -10.46
C LEU A 439 14.81 -11.78 -9.06
N TYR A 440 13.65 -11.15 -9.02
CA TYR A 440 12.98 -10.64 -7.84
C TYR A 440 11.63 -11.36 -7.69
N PRO A 441 11.63 -12.61 -7.21
CA PRO A 441 10.39 -13.36 -7.00
C PRO A 441 9.60 -12.76 -5.83
N TYR A 442 8.28 -12.77 -5.96
CA TYR A 442 7.36 -12.41 -4.88
C TYR A 442 6.16 -13.36 -4.89
N GLU A 443 5.32 -13.30 -3.86
CA GLU A 443 4.19 -14.21 -3.70
C GLU A 443 2.86 -13.46 -3.77
N LEU A 444 1.82 -14.15 -4.25
CA LEU A 444 0.44 -13.72 -4.02
C LEU A 444 -0.02 -14.22 -2.67
N SER A 445 -0.62 -13.32 -1.91
CA SER A 445 -1.16 -13.67 -0.61
C SER A 445 -2.49 -14.41 -0.74
N ASN A 446 -3.32 -14.05 -1.71
CA ASN A 446 -4.75 -14.41 -1.81
C ASN A 446 -5.51 -14.05 -0.52
N SER A 447 -6.85 -14.04 -0.56
CA SER A 447 -7.62 -13.89 0.69
C SER A 447 -7.67 -15.21 1.45
N PHE A 448 -7.47 -15.19 2.78
CA PHE A 448 -7.48 -16.39 3.61
C PHE A 448 -7.86 -16.11 5.08
N TYR A 449 -8.20 -17.17 5.83
CA TYR A 449 -8.42 -17.07 7.27
C TYR A 449 -7.11 -17.20 8.05
N LEU A 450 -6.89 -16.28 8.99
CA LEU A 450 -5.70 -16.31 9.84
C LEU A 450 -5.66 -17.58 10.73
N GLU A 451 -6.83 -18.10 11.09
CA GLU A 451 -6.99 -19.45 11.63
C GLU A 451 -7.28 -20.46 10.51
N LYS A 452 -6.37 -21.42 10.34
CA LYS A 452 -6.45 -22.46 9.31
C LYS A 452 -7.55 -23.48 9.63
N ASP A 453 -7.69 -23.86 10.90
CA ASP A 453 -8.69 -24.84 11.37
C ASP A 453 -10.10 -24.23 11.40
N PRO A 454 -11.04 -24.65 10.50
CA PRO A 454 -12.38 -24.07 10.44
C PRO A 454 -13.16 -24.12 11.76
N ASN A 455 -12.86 -25.10 12.63
CA ASN A 455 -13.56 -25.27 13.90
C ASN A 455 -13.07 -24.30 14.99
N LYS A 456 -11.91 -23.66 14.78
CA LYS A 456 -11.31 -22.69 15.70
C LYS A 456 -11.43 -21.25 15.21
N ARG A 457 -11.93 -21.04 13.99
CA ARG A 457 -12.11 -19.70 13.41
C ARG A 457 -13.13 -18.91 14.23
N GLN A 458 -12.71 -17.73 14.66
CA GLN A 458 -13.54 -16.80 15.40
C GLN A 458 -13.19 -15.37 14.97
N ALA A 459 -14.17 -14.48 15.07
CA ALA A 459 -13.97 -13.04 14.95
C ALA A 459 -14.36 -12.40 16.29
N SER A 460 -13.43 -11.69 16.92
CA SER A 460 -13.69 -11.04 18.18
C SER A 460 -14.83 -10.04 18.09
N ARG A 461 -15.72 -10.06 19.09
CA ARG A 461 -16.79 -9.05 19.26
C ARG A 461 -16.41 -7.94 20.23
N ALA A 462 -15.16 -7.88 20.69
CA ALA A 462 -14.72 -6.91 21.68
C ALA A 462 -14.95 -5.46 21.21
N PHE A 463 -14.53 -5.12 20.00
CA PHE A 463 -14.73 -3.78 19.46
C PHE A 463 -16.23 -3.43 19.30
N TYR A 464 -17.04 -4.36 18.79
CA TYR A 464 -18.51 -4.20 18.73
C TYR A 464 -19.12 -3.91 20.11
N ASN A 465 -18.73 -4.65 21.13
CA ASN A 465 -19.24 -4.46 22.50
C ASN A 465 -18.88 -3.08 23.05
N TYR A 466 -17.65 -2.61 22.80
CA TYR A 466 -17.20 -1.27 23.17
C TYR A 466 -17.92 -0.18 22.39
N TRP A 467 -18.10 -0.38 21.08
CA TRP A 467 -18.76 0.58 20.19
C TRP A 467 -20.21 0.85 20.61
N ASN A 468 -20.91 -0.18 21.10
CA ASN A 468 -22.33 -0.13 21.45
C ASN A 468 -22.61 0.03 22.96
N ALA A 469 -21.59 0.20 23.79
CA ALA A 469 -21.80 0.41 25.22
C ALA A 469 -22.46 1.78 25.48
N LYS A 470 -23.40 1.83 26.44
CA LYS A 470 -24.25 3.01 26.70
C LYS A 470 -23.46 4.30 26.96
N ASP A 471 -22.32 4.18 27.63
CA ASP A 471 -21.46 5.31 28.02
C ASP A 471 -20.17 5.41 27.19
N ALA A 472 -20.10 4.71 26.05
CA ALA A 472 -18.90 4.73 25.21
C ALA A 472 -18.69 6.09 24.55
N ASN A 473 -17.50 6.67 24.74
CA ASN A 473 -17.06 7.76 23.88
C ASN A 473 -16.46 7.19 22.59
N GLN A 474 -17.31 6.93 21.60
CA GLN A 474 -16.96 6.30 20.32
C GLN A 474 -15.79 7.00 19.60
N ILE A 475 -15.68 8.32 19.71
CA ILE A 475 -14.60 9.14 19.12
C ILE A 475 -13.22 8.69 19.60
N ASN A 476 -13.11 8.17 20.82
CA ASN A 476 -11.83 7.73 21.38
C ASN A 476 -11.41 6.32 20.98
N LEU A 477 -12.33 5.52 20.42
CA LEU A 477 -12.11 4.09 20.22
C LEU A 477 -11.17 3.76 19.06
N VAL A 478 -11.07 4.60 18.03
CA VAL A 478 -10.23 4.33 16.87
C VAL A 478 -9.05 5.29 16.84
N LYS A 479 -7.83 4.76 16.75
CA LYS A 479 -6.59 5.52 16.55
C LYS A 479 -5.78 4.91 15.42
N ILE A 480 -5.25 5.76 14.55
CA ILE A 480 -4.35 5.39 13.46
C ILE A 480 -2.89 5.48 13.96
N PHE A 481 -2.01 4.62 13.48
CA PHE A 481 -0.59 4.64 13.81
C PHE A 481 0.21 4.76 12.52
N LEU A 482 1.09 5.76 12.48
CA LEU A 482 1.95 6.01 11.33
C LEU A 482 3.08 4.98 11.27
N GLY A 483 3.50 4.67 10.03
CA GLY A 483 4.41 3.57 9.74
C GLY A 483 5.83 3.80 10.24
N GLN A 484 6.31 5.04 10.23
CA GLN A 484 7.66 5.42 10.66
C GLN A 484 7.66 6.70 11.50
N SER A 485 8.76 6.93 12.20
CA SER A 485 8.96 8.12 13.03
C SER A 485 9.07 9.43 12.23
N VAL A 486 9.45 9.34 10.96
CA VAL A 486 9.55 10.46 10.03
C VAL A 486 8.23 10.77 9.30
N ASP A 487 7.26 9.86 9.36
CA ASP A 487 5.99 10.02 8.66
C ASP A 487 5.18 11.18 9.25
N VAL A 488 4.31 11.74 8.41
CA VAL A 488 3.37 12.79 8.78
C VAL A 488 1.96 12.38 8.37
N LEU A 489 0.96 12.79 9.16
CA LEU A 489 -0.42 12.43 8.86
C LEU A 489 -0.90 13.04 7.53
N LYS A 490 -0.47 14.27 7.24
CA LYS A 490 -0.80 15.01 6.00
C LYS A 490 0.27 14.77 4.94
N ASP A 491 0.49 13.50 4.59
CA ASP A 491 1.44 13.08 3.56
C ASP A 491 0.82 13.07 2.15
N LYS A 492 -0.47 13.40 2.03
CA LYS A 492 -1.25 13.34 0.78
C LYS A 492 -1.21 11.96 0.09
N SER A 493 -0.82 10.93 0.83
CA SER A 493 -0.62 9.57 0.35
C SER A 493 -1.19 8.59 1.37
N PHE A 494 -0.36 7.70 1.91
CA PHE A 494 -0.78 6.58 2.76
C PHE A 494 -1.51 7.02 4.03
N SER A 495 -0.89 7.88 4.82
CA SER A 495 -1.40 8.28 6.14
C SER A 495 -2.67 9.12 6.02
N GLU A 496 -2.67 10.05 5.07
CA GLU A 496 -3.81 10.92 4.80
C GLU A 496 -5.00 10.13 4.25
N SER A 497 -4.77 9.18 3.34
CA SER A 497 -5.83 8.34 2.77
C SER A 497 -6.51 7.48 3.85
N ILE A 498 -5.73 6.87 4.75
CA ILE A 498 -6.29 6.11 5.89
C ILE A 498 -7.11 7.02 6.82
N TYR A 499 -6.67 8.25 7.07
CA TYR A 499 -7.44 9.21 7.85
C TYR A 499 -8.77 9.59 7.17
N LYS A 500 -8.76 9.82 5.85
CA LYS A 500 -10.00 10.06 5.09
C LYS A 500 -10.97 8.88 5.19
N GLY A 501 -10.45 7.65 5.20
CA GLY A 501 -11.24 6.44 5.48
C GLY A 501 -11.87 6.46 6.89
N LEU A 502 -11.13 6.93 7.90
CA LEU A 502 -11.63 7.12 9.26
C LEU A 502 -12.72 8.19 9.34
N GLU A 503 -12.52 9.32 8.64
CA GLU A 503 -13.52 10.39 8.53
C GLU A 503 -14.83 9.87 7.94
N GLU A 504 -14.76 9.15 6.81
CA GLU A 504 -15.94 8.58 6.16
C GLU A 504 -16.60 7.47 7.01
N PHE A 505 -15.83 6.69 7.77
CA PHE A 505 -16.39 5.77 8.77
C PHE A 505 -17.20 6.51 9.84
N TYR A 506 -16.62 7.51 10.51
CA TYR A 506 -17.34 8.26 11.55
C TYR A 506 -18.54 9.03 11.01
N LYS A 507 -18.41 9.61 9.82
CA LYS A 507 -19.51 10.27 9.11
C LYS A 507 -20.66 9.30 8.82
N SER A 508 -20.38 8.06 8.43
CA SER A 508 -21.40 7.02 8.26
C SER A 508 -22.15 6.66 9.55
N LYS A 509 -21.58 7.03 10.71
CA LYS A 509 -22.15 6.85 12.05
C LYS A 509 -22.69 8.17 12.64
N ASN A 510 -22.81 9.22 11.83
CA ASN A 510 -23.24 10.57 12.23
C ASN A 510 -22.34 11.20 13.31
N ILE A 511 -21.04 10.88 13.30
CA ILE A 511 -20.03 11.44 14.19
C ILE A 511 -19.09 12.31 13.35
N ILE A 512 -18.84 13.54 13.81
CA ILE A 512 -17.92 14.47 13.15
C ILE A 512 -16.59 14.46 13.90
N ILE A 513 -15.51 14.24 13.15
CA ILE A 513 -14.13 14.37 13.64
C ILE A 513 -13.43 15.53 12.90
N PRO A 514 -12.30 16.06 13.41
CA PRO A 514 -11.55 17.11 12.74
C PRO A 514 -11.18 16.72 11.31
N LYS A 515 -11.23 17.68 10.39
CA LYS A 515 -10.80 17.45 9.01
C LYS A 515 -9.29 17.63 8.87
N LEU A 516 -8.70 16.89 7.93
CA LEU A 516 -7.39 17.22 7.37
C LEU A 516 -7.57 18.41 6.40
N TYR A 517 -7.34 19.63 6.89
CA TYR A 517 -7.22 20.83 6.04
C TYR A 517 -5.81 20.94 5.48
#